data_AF-A0A6G7VE81-F1
#
_entry.id   AF-A0A6G7VE81-F1
#
_cell.length_a   1.000
_cell.length_b   1.000
_cell.length_c   1.000
_cell.angle_alpha   90.00
_cell.angle_beta   90.00
_cell.angle_gamma   90.00
#
_symmetry.space_group_name_H-M   'P 1'
#
loop_
_entity.id
_entity.type
_entity.pdbx_description
1 polymer ?
#
loop_
_entity_poly.entity_id
_entity_poly.type
_entity_poly.pdbx_seq_one_letter_code
_entity_poly.pdbx_strand_id
1 'polypeptide(L)' 'MWTLTQAFGPGAEHYADSSVLRNRLSTELRPGDRLLVKGLRAARMEQIVAALCTAFDPPAQPTEPDVQ' A
#
# COMPACT_ATOMS: atom_id res chain seq x y z
N MET A 1 17.40 -15.73 -19.01
CA MET A 1 16.02 -15.50 -18.56
C MET A 1 16.07 -14.29 -17.62
N TRP A 2 15.62 -13.11 -18.06
CA TRP A 2 15.63 -11.91 -17.21
C TRP A 2 14.46 -11.96 -16.23
N THR A 3 14.71 -11.65 -14.95
CA THR A 3 13.65 -11.40 -13.99
C THR A 3 13.20 -9.94 -14.11
N LEU A 4 11.91 -9.67 -13.91
CA LEU A 4 11.37 -8.31 -13.97
C LEU A 4 12.13 -7.36 -13.02
N THR A 5 12.52 -7.85 -11.85
CA THR A 5 13.32 -7.12 -10.87
C THR A 5 14.63 -6.59 -11.45
N GLN A 6 15.33 -7.39 -12.27
CA GLN A 6 16.57 -6.95 -12.93
C GLN A 6 16.34 -5.87 -13.98
N ALA A 7 15.17 -5.84 -14.63
CA ALA A 7 14.82 -4.82 -15.61
C ALA A 7 14.43 -3.47 -14.97
N PHE A 8 13.88 -3.48 -13.75
CA PHE A 8 13.56 -2.26 -13.01
C PHE A 8 14.79 -1.56 -12.39
N GLY A 9 15.83 -2.33 -12.06
CA GLY A 9 17.09 -1.80 -11.52
C GLY A 9 17.19 -1.87 -9.99
N PRO A 10 18.20 -1.20 -9.41
CA PRO A 10 18.48 -1.29 -7.97
C PRO A 10 17.31 -0.74 -7.13
N GLY A 11 16.96 -1.48 -6.06
CA GLY A 11 15.81 -1.17 -5.20
C GLY A 11 14.50 -1.82 -5.63
N ALA A 12 14.45 -2.45 -6.80
CA ALA A 12 13.31 -3.27 -7.18
C ALA A 12 13.29 -4.56 -6.35
N GLU A 13 12.11 -4.91 -5.85
CA GLU A 13 11.87 -6.14 -5.11
C GLU A 13 10.64 -6.84 -5.68
N HIS A 14 10.72 -8.17 -5.82
CA HIS A 14 9.57 -8.97 -6.22
C HIS A 14 8.93 -9.60 -4.99
N TYR A 15 7.63 -9.42 -4.85
CA TYR A 15 6.84 -10.00 -3.77
C TYR A 15 5.96 -11.13 -4.33
N ALA A 16 6.02 -12.29 -3.68
CA ALA A 16 5.24 -13.46 -4.08
C ALA A 16 3.73 -13.30 -3.82
N ASP A 17 3.35 -12.43 -2.87
CA ASP A 17 1.97 -12.19 -2.48
C ASP A 17 1.71 -10.71 -2.16
N SER A 18 0.50 -10.24 -2.45
CA SER A 18 0.07 -8.86 -2.22
C SER A 18 0.02 -8.50 -0.73
N SER A 19 -0.20 -9.46 0.16
CA SER A 19 -0.18 -9.26 1.61
C SER A 19 1.22 -8.92 2.11
N VAL A 20 2.25 -9.57 1.55
CA VAL A 20 3.65 -9.30 1.89
C VAL A 20 4.04 -7.90 1.43
N LEU A 21 3.68 -7.54 0.19
CA LEU A 21 3.86 -6.19 -0.33
C LEU A 21 3.18 -5.14 0.56
N ARG A 22 1.92 -5.37 0.95
CA ARG A 22 1.17 -4.46 1.82
C ARG A 22 1.85 -4.25 3.16
N ASN A 23 2.25 -5.34 3.83
CA ASN A 23 2.89 -5.25 5.14
C ASN A 23 4.20 -4.44 5.07
N ARG A 24 4.97 -4.65 4.00
CA ARG A 24 6.21 -3.89 3.76
C ARG A 24 5.93 -2.42 3.52
N LEU A 25 4.97 -2.09 2.66
CA LEU A 25 4.57 -0.70 2.37
C LEU A 25 4.08 0.03 3.62
N SER A 26 3.26 -0.60 4.46
CA SER A 26 2.81 0.00 5.73
C SER A 26 3.94 0.32 6.70
N THR A 27 5.06 -0.43 6.64
CA THR A 27 6.22 -0.18 7.50
C THR A 27 7.15 0.89 6.93
N GLU A 28 7.25 0.97 5.60
CA GLU A 28 8.25 1.80 4.91
C GLU A 28 7.74 3.22 4.61
N LEU A 29 6.45 3.35 4.28
CA LEU A 29 5.84 4.63 3.95
C LEU A 29 5.71 5.53 5.17
N ARG A 30 6.06 6.80 4.98
CA ARG A 30 5.97 7.86 5.98
C ARG A 30 4.97 8.92 5.55
N PRO A 31 4.45 9.73 6.49
CA PRO A 31 3.64 10.89 6.15
C PRO A 31 4.38 11.81 5.16
N GLY A 32 3.75 12.09 4.02
CA GLY A 32 4.32 12.92 2.96
C GLY A 32 4.88 12.14 1.76
N ASP A 33 5.05 10.82 1.88
CA ASP A 33 5.48 9.99 0.76
C ASP A 33 4.39 9.88 -0.31
N ARG A 34 4.82 9.79 -1.57
CA ARG A 34 3.93 9.63 -2.73
C ARG A 34 4.16 8.26 -3.37
N LEU A 35 3.11 7.44 -3.38
CA LEU A 35 3.12 6.11 -3.98
C LEU A 35 2.26 6.06 -5.25
N LEU A 36 2.80 5.51 -6.34
CA LEU A 36 2.04 5.16 -7.53
C LEU A 36 1.80 3.65 -7.57
N VAL A 37 0.53 3.25 -7.59
CA VAL A 37 0.14 1.84 -7.77
C VAL A 37 -0.34 1.64 -9.19
N LYS A 38 0.29 0.71 -9.92
CA LYS A 38 -0.08 0.36 -11.29
C LYS A 38 -0.14 -1.16 -11.45
N GLY A 39 -1.19 -1.64 -12.10
CA GLY A 39 -1.30 -3.03 -12.49
C GLY A 39 -2.47 -3.29 -13.42
N LEU A 40 -2.55 -4.53 -13.91
CA LEU A 40 -3.68 -5.00 -14.70
C LEU A 40 -4.90 -5.19 -13.78
N ARG A 41 -6.11 -5.09 -14.34
CA ARG A 41 -7.36 -5.27 -13.57
C ARG A 41 -7.46 -6.63 -12.88
N ALA A 42 -6.93 -7.69 -13.50
CA ALA A 42 -6.89 -9.02 -12.91
C ALA A 42 -6.00 -9.12 -11.66
N ALA A 43 -5.02 -8.22 -11.51
CA ALA A 43 -4.09 -8.19 -10.39
C ALA A 43 -4.67 -7.52 -9.13
N ARG A 44 -5.89 -6.96 -9.21
CA ARG A 44 -6.65 -6.46 -8.06
C ARG A 44 -5.91 -5.43 -7.18
N MET A 45 -5.09 -4.59 -7.82
CA MET A 45 -4.24 -3.60 -7.15
C MET A 45 -5.04 -2.54 -6.37
N GLU A 46 -6.33 -2.35 -6.69
CA GLU A 46 -7.24 -1.52 -5.92
C GLU A 46 -7.36 -1.95 -4.44
N GLN A 47 -7.17 -3.24 -4.14
CA GLN A 47 -7.24 -3.75 -2.77
C GLN A 47 -6.04 -3.28 -1.93
N ILE A 48 -4.86 -3.14 -2.54
CA ILE A 48 -3.67 -2.61 -1.88
C ILE A 48 -3.88 -1.14 -1.55
N VAL A 49 -4.39 -0.36 -2.52
CA VAL A 49 -4.70 1.06 -2.31
C VAL A 49 -5.69 1.25 -1.16
N ALA A 50 -6.80 0.51 -1.17
CA ALA A 50 -7.80 0.58 -0.11
C ALA A 50 -7.19 0.27 1.27
N ALA A 51 -6.39 -0.79 1.37
CA ALA A 51 -5.77 -1.18 2.63
C ALA A 51 -4.75 -0.15 3.15
N LEU A 52 -3.98 0.49 2.26
CA LEU A 52 -3.07 1.56 2.65
C LEU A 52 -3.84 2.81 3.09
N CYS A 53 -4.90 3.20 2.38
CA CYS A 53 -5.75 4.31 2.80
C CYS A 53 -6.34 4.06 4.19
N THR A 54 -6.84 2.86 4.49
CA THR A 54 -7.32 2.52 5.85
C THR A 54 -6.21 2.49 6.89
N ALA A 55 -4.97 2.15 6.52
CA ALA A 55 -3.84 2.13 7.45
C ALA A 55 -3.30 3.53 7.77
N PHE A 56 -3.38 4.47 6.83
CA PHE A 56 -2.88 5.84 6.98
C PHE A 56 -3.97 6.86 7.34
N ASP A 57 -5.24 6.53 7.14
CA ASP A 57 -6.36 7.28 7.69
C ASP A 57 -6.53 6.88 9.16
N PRO A 58 -6.33 7.79 10.14
CA PRO A 58 -6.65 7.47 11.52
C PRO A 58 -8.14 7.10 11.59
N PRO A 59 -8.54 6.04 12.31
CA PRO A 59 -9.95 5.72 12.45
C PRO A 59 -10.65 6.97 12.98
N ALA A 60 -11.65 7.46 12.24
CA ALA A 60 -12.48 8.59 12.62
C ALA A 60 -12.81 8.43 14.12
N GLN A 61 -12.24 9.32 14.94
CA GLN A 61 -12.47 9.30 16.36
C GLN A 61 -13.99 9.36 16.56
N PRO A 62 -14.59 8.48 17.38
CA PRO A 62 -16.01 8.62 17.68
C PRO A 62 -16.19 10.02 18.27
N THR A 63 -16.88 10.89 17.52
CA THR A 63 -17.36 12.16 18.04
C THR A 63 -18.25 11.79 19.22
N GLU A 64 -17.73 11.97 20.43
CA GLU A 64 -18.52 11.92 21.66
C GLU A 64 -19.76 12.78 21.42
N PRO A 65 -20.97 12.23 21.59
CA PRO A 65 -22.17 13.05 21.44
C PRO A 65 -22.14 14.12 22.53
N ASP A 66 -22.25 15.37 22.09
CA ASP A 66 -22.48 16.54 22.92
C ASP A 66 -23.63 16.23 23.89
N VAL A 67 -23.30 16.03 25.17
CA VAL A 67 -24.27 15.81 26.23
C VAL A 67 -24.85 17.18 26.57
N GLN A 68 -26.00 17.48 25.96
CA GLN A 68 -26.81 18.65 26.29
C GLN A 68 -27.68 18.42 27.54
#